data_AF-A0AAW8H803-F1
#
_entry.id   AF-A0AAW8H803-F1
#
_cell.length_a   1.000
_cell.length_b   1.000
_cell.length_c   1.000
_cell.angle_alpha   90.00
_cell.angle_beta   90.00
_cell.angle_gamma   90.00
#
_symmetry.space_group_name_H-M   'P 1'
#
loop_
_entity.id
_entity.type
_entity.pdbx_description
1 polymer ?
#
loop_
_entity_poly.entity_id
_entity_poly.type
_entity_poly.pdbx_seq_one_letter_code
_entity_poly.pdbx_strand_id
1 'polypeptide(L)'
;MDDLYTMPVLLFFYLLVFKESVDPDSSQIEQIRHTELLQAIWLSTGNIKKEDIPKFSIYELDSLNIISNKTLAEQHAEREKKIAEQQKANMLNWMGVKPHGKQQ
;
A
#
# COMPACT_ATOMS: atom_id res chain seq x y z
N MET A 1 33.48 2.64 -14.77
CA MET A 1 34.38 2.52 -13.60
C MET A 1 34.80 3.89 -13.08
N ASP A 2 35.01 4.89 -13.95
CA ASP A 2 35.47 6.23 -13.53
C ASP A 2 34.44 7.06 -12.74
N ASP A 3 33.14 6.94 -13.01
CA ASP A 3 32.11 7.75 -12.36
C ASP A 3 32.01 7.54 -10.84
N LEU A 4 32.38 6.35 -10.36
CA LEU A 4 32.33 6.01 -8.93
C LEU A 4 33.48 6.67 -8.15
N TYR A 5 34.64 6.87 -8.79
CA TYR A 5 35.83 7.46 -8.17
C TYR A 5 35.79 8.99 -8.12
N THR A 6 35.01 9.62 -9.01
CA THR A 6 34.75 11.06 -9.00
C THR A 6 33.55 11.46 -8.15
N MET A 7 32.81 10.49 -7.61
CA MET A 7 31.60 10.74 -6.85
C MET A 7 31.92 11.37 -5.49
N PRO A 8 31.28 12.50 -5.12
CA PRO A 8 31.40 13.05 -3.77
C PRO A 8 30.99 12.00 -2.73
N VAL A 9 31.82 11.81 -1.69
CA VAL A 9 31.60 10.79 -0.64
C VAL A 9 30.19 10.90 -0.02
N LEU A 10 29.67 12.12 0.13
CA LEU A 10 28.32 12.34 0.65
C LEU A 10 27.24 11.79 -0.29
N LEU A 11 27.41 11.96 -1.61
CA LEU A 11 26.50 11.41 -2.61
C LEU A 11 26.54 9.88 -2.62
N PHE A 12 27.73 9.29 -2.45
CA PHE A 12 27.88 7.85 -2.30
C PHE A 12 27.11 7.32 -1.08
N PHE A 13 27.23 7.97 0.09
CA PHE A 13 26.47 7.57 1.27
C PHE A 13 24.97 7.70 1.08
N TYR A 14 24.49 8.76 0.43
CA TYR A 14 23.06 8.88 0.15
C TYR A 14 22.56 7.79 -0.79
N LEU A 15 23.29 7.48 -1.86
CA LEU A 15 22.92 6.41 -2.79
C LEU A 15 22.99 5.03 -2.14
N LEU A 16 23.97 4.81 -1.26
CA LEU A 16 24.10 3.56 -0.51
C LEU A 16 22.96 3.40 0.49
N VAL A 17 22.65 4.43 1.28
CA VAL A 17 21.51 4.41 2.22
C VAL A 17 20.20 4.24 1.47
N PHE A 18 20.04 4.92 0.34
CA PHE A 18 18.87 4.73 -0.52
C PHE A 18 18.78 3.28 -0.99
N LYS A 19 19.84 2.71 -1.56
CA LYS A 19 19.84 1.31 -2.03
C LYS A 19 19.62 0.27 -0.93
N GLU A 20 20.29 0.44 0.21
CA GLU A 20 20.29 -0.57 1.30
C GLU A 20 19.10 -0.43 2.24
N SER A 21 18.57 0.78 2.44
CA SER A 21 17.47 1.06 3.39
C SER A 21 16.13 1.32 2.71
N VAL A 22 16.14 1.81 1.47
CA VAL A 22 14.94 2.14 0.69
C VAL A 22 15.00 1.33 -0.60
N ASP A 23 14.64 0.05 -0.53
CA ASP A 23 14.62 -0.84 -1.70
C ASP A 23 13.82 -0.19 -2.85
N PRO A 24 14.50 0.39 -3.86
CA PRO A 24 13.85 1.23 -4.86
C PRO A 24 13.09 0.40 -5.89
N ASP A 25 13.29 -0.91 -5.87
CA ASP A 25 12.63 -1.90 -6.69
C ASP A 25 11.55 -2.67 -5.91
N SER A 26 11.31 -2.30 -4.65
CA SER A 26 10.22 -2.87 -3.88
C SER A 26 8.87 -2.56 -4.55
N SER A 27 7.96 -3.54 -4.50
CA SER A 27 6.61 -3.44 -5.07
C SER A 27 5.84 -2.22 -4.55
N GLN A 28 6.08 -1.83 -3.30
CA GLN A 28 5.48 -0.66 -2.68
C GLN A 28 5.99 0.65 -3.32
N ILE A 29 7.29 0.78 -3.51
CA ILE A 29 7.89 1.97 -4.15
C ILE A 29 7.43 2.07 -5.62
N GLU A 30 7.29 0.95 -6.31
CA GLU A 30 6.74 0.91 -7.66
C GLU A 30 5.27 1.38 -7.71
N GLN A 31 4.43 0.91 -6.78
CA GLN A 31 3.04 1.36 -6.66
C GLN A 31 2.94 2.86 -6.32
N ILE A 32 3.83 3.36 -5.47
CA ILE A 32 3.93 4.79 -5.16
C ILE A 32 4.27 5.58 -6.43
N ARG A 33 5.30 5.18 -7.19
CA ARG A 33 5.67 5.84 -8.46
C ARG A 33 4.52 5.84 -9.47
N HIS A 34 3.84 4.70 -9.64
CA HIS A 34 2.69 4.61 -10.54
C HIS A 34 1.54 5.52 -10.08
N THR A 35 1.32 5.62 -8.77
CA THR A 35 0.30 6.50 -8.19
C THR A 35 0.61 7.96 -8.46
N GLU A 36 1.86 8.41 -8.27
CA GLU A 36 2.28 9.78 -8.56
C GLU A 36 2.14 10.11 -10.04
N LEU A 37 2.48 9.17 -10.93
CA LEU A 37 2.32 9.36 -12.36
C LEU A 37 0.85 9.50 -12.75
N LEU A 38 -0.02 8.64 -12.22
CA LEU A 38 -1.48 8.74 -12.44
C LEU A 38 -2.04 10.04 -11.89
N GLN A 39 -1.56 10.49 -10.72
CA GLN A 39 -1.95 11.77 -10.14
C GLN A 39 -1.54 12.93 -11.04
N ALA A 40 -0.32 12.93 -11.57
CA ALA A 40 0.15 13.97 -12.49
C ALA A 40 -0.67 14.00 -13.78
N ILE A 41 -0.95 12.83 -14.38
CA ILE A 41 -1.81 12.73 -15.57
C ILE A 41 -3.20 13.27 -15.24
N TRP A 42 -3.79 12.83 -14.13
CA TRP A 42 -5.10 13.26 -13.69
C TRP A 42 -5.15 14.80 -13.55
N LEU A 43 -4.25 15.38 -12.76
CA LEU A 43 -4.13 16.83 -12.56
C LEU A 43 -3.89 17.61 -13.87
N SER A 44 -3.19 17.01 -14.84
CA SER A 44 -2.92 17.65 -16.13
C SER A 44 -4.15 17.75 -17.04
N THR A 45 -5.22 16.96 -16.80
CA THR A 45 -6.42 16.98 -17.63
C THR A 45 -7.21 18.29 -17.58
N GLY A 46 -6.97 19.14 -16.59
CA GLY A 46 -7.64 20.44 -16.43
C GLY A 46 -9.13 20.38 -16.07
N ASN A 47 -9.73 19.19 -16.00
CA ASN A 47 -11.16 18.96 -15.73
C ASN A 47 -11.44 18.60 -14.26
N ILE A 48 -10.56 19.02 -13.34
CA ILE A 48 -10.65 18.66 -11.92
C ILE A 48 -11.13 19.86 -11.11
N LYS A 49 -12.16 19.63 -10.29
CA LYS A 49 -12.63 20.64 -9.33
C LYS A 49 -11.61 20.76 -8.20
N LYS A 50 -11.47 21.97 -7.63
CA LYS A 50 -10.48 22.24 -6.58
C LYS A 50 -10.65 21.33 -5.36
N GLU A 51 -11.90 21.01 -5.01
CA GLU A 51 -12.25 20.09 -3.93
C GLU A 51 -11.83 18.63 -4.17
N ASP A 52 -11.62 18.23 -5.42
CA ASP A 52 -11.28 16.84 -5.74
C ASP A 52 -9.77 16.59 -5.73
N ILE A 53 -8.94 17.63 -5.95
CA ILE A 53 -7.46 17.57 -5.99
C ILE A 53 -6.82 16.67 -4.90
N PRO A 54 -7.20 16.76 -3.61
CA PRO A 54 -6.57 15.95 -2.57
C PRO A 54 -7.00 14.47 -2.56
N LYS A 55 -8.10 14.11 -3.23
CA LYS A 55 -8.67 12.75 -3.22
C LYS A 55 -7.79 11.72 -3.92
N PHE A 56 -6.97 12.17 -4.87
CA PHE A 56 -6.05 11.31 -5.60
C PHE A 56 -4.63 11.54 -5.10
N SER A 57 -4.38 11.22 -3.82
CA SER A 57 -3.07 11.32 -3.18
C SER A 57 -2.59 9.95 -2.68
N ILE A 58 -1.28 9.76 -2.59
CA ILE A 58 -0.68 8.53 -2.05
C ILE A 58 -1.23 8.22 -0.65
N TYR A 59 -1.36 9.25 0.21
CA TYR A 59 -1.86 9.09 1.57
C TYR A 59 -3.31 8.58 1.62
N GLU A 60 -4.18 9.08 0.74
CA GLU A 60 -5.55 8.57 0.63
C GLU A 60 -5.56 7.12 0.14
N LEU A 61 -4.75 6.79 -0.88
CA LEU A 61 -4.70 5.44 -1.45
C LEU A 61 -4.08 4.41 -0.49
N ASP A 62 -3.09 4.82 0.29
CA ASP A 62 -2.50 4.03 1.38
C ASP A 62 -3.52 3.80 2.51
N SER A 63 -4.29 4.84 2.90
CA SER A 63 -5.36 4.71 3.89
C SER A 63 -6.45 3.73 3.48
N LEU A 64 -6.66 3.56 2.17
CA LEU A 64 -7.61 2.61 1.58
C LEU A 64 -6.99 1.21 1.36
N ASN A 65 -5.74 0.98 1.78
CA ASN A 65 -4.94 -0.24 1.53
C ASN A 65 -4.85 -0.60 0.04
N ILE A 66 -4.86 0.39 -0.85
CA ILE A 66 -4.68 0.17 -2.29
C ILE A 66 -3.19 -0.03 -2.59
N ILE A 67 -2.32 0.64 -1.83
CA ILE A 67 -0.88 0.45 -1.88
C ILE A 67 -0.52 -0.62 -0.84
N SER A 68 0.16 -1.68 -1.26
CA SER A 68 0.57 -2.79 -0.40
C SER A 68 1.90 -3.36 -0.85
N ASN A 69 2.77 -3.60 0.14
CA ASN A 69 4.02 -4.33 -0.01
C ASN A 69 3.82 -5.86 -0.09
N LYS A 70 2.58 -6.35 0.10
CA LYS A 70 2.28 -7.78 0.04
C LYS A 70 2.34 -8.26 -1.40
N THR A 71 2.96 -9.41 -1.60
CA THR A 71 2.89 -10.16 -2.84
C THR A 71 1.44 -10.56 -3.14
N LEU A 72 1.13 -10.83 -4.41
CA LEU A 72 -0.19 -11.35 -4.80
C LEU A 72 -0.60 -12.58 -3.99
N ALA A 73 0.34 -13.50 -3.73
CA ALA A 73 0.10 -14.69 -2.92
C ALA A 73 -0.31 -14.36 -1.48
N GLU A 74 0.34 -13.40 -0.83
CA GLU A 74 0.01 -12.95 0.52
C GLU A 74 -1.34 -12.22 0.57
N GLN A 75 -1.65 -11.43 -0.45
CA GLN A 75 -2.96 -10.77 -0.57
C GLN A 75 -4.10 -11.79 -0.75
N HIS A 76 -3.87 -12.83 -1.56
CA HIS A 76 -4.81 -13.93 -1.73
C HIS A 76 -5.02 -14.69 -0.42
N ALA A 77 -3.94 -15.08 0.27
CA ALA A 77 -4.02 -15.76 1.56
C ALA A 77 -4.75 -14.92 2.63
N GLU A 78 -4.54 -13.60 2.66
CA GLU A 78 -5.23 -12.72 3.59
C GLU A 78 -6.73 -12.54 3.25
N ARG A 79 -7.08 -12.47 1.96
CA ARG A 79 -8.49 -12.48 1.53
C ARG A 79 -9.17 -13.78 1.93
N GLU A 80 -8.55 -14.92 1.67
CA GLU A 80 -9.09 -16.23 2.05
C GLU A 80 -9.27 -16.35 3.57
N LYS A 81 -8.28 -15.87 4.35
CA LYS A 81 -8.37 -15.82 5.80
C LYS A 81 -9.52 -14.93 6.28
N LYS A 82 -9.69 -13.73 5.71
CA LYS A 82 -10.81 -12.83 6.03
C LYS A 82 -12.15 -13.48 5.69
N ILE A 83 -12.27 -14.13 4.52
CA ILE A 83 -13.50 -14.83 4.11
C ILE A 83 -13.80 -15.97 5.09
N ALA A 84 -12.80 -16.77 5.47
CA ALA A 84 -12.97 -17.86 6.43
C ALA A 84 -13.38 -17.36 7.82
N GLU A 85 -12.78 -16.26 8.31
CA GLU A 85 -13.16 -15.63 9.57
C GLU A 85 -14.59 -15.07 9.52
N GLN A 86 -14.98 -14.46 8.40
CA GLN A 86 -16.32 -13.92 8.20
C GLN A 86 -17.37 -15.04 8.08
N GLN A 87 -17.06 -16.13 7.39
CA GLN A 87 -17.90 -17.33 7.34
C GLN A 87 -18.04 -17.97 8.73
N LYS A 88 -16.97 -18.05 9.51
CA LYS A 88 -17.00 -18.53 10.89
C LYS A 88 -17.87 -17.65 11.78
N ALA A 89 -17.75 -16.33 11.67
CA ALA A 89 -18.58 -15.37 12.41
C ALA A 89 -20.07 -15.51 12.03
N ASN A 90 -20.38 -15.63 10.75
CA ASN A 90 -21.74 -15.83 10.25
C ASN A 90 -22.32 -17.16 10.73
N MET A 91 -21.52 -18.24 10.71
CA MET A 91 -21.93 -19.56 11.22
C MET A 91 -22.22 -19.51 12.72
N LEU A 92 -21.36 -18.88 13.52
CA LEU A 92 -21.56 -18.73 14.98
C LEU A 92 -22.83 -17.94 15.29
N ASN A 93 -23.10 -16.88 14.52
CA ASN A 93 -24.33 -16.11 14.64
C ASN A 93 -25.58 -16.94 14.26
N TRP A 94 -25.50 -17.73 13.18
CA TRP A 94 -26.58 -18.62 12.76
C TRP A 94 -26.86 -19.74 13.77
N MET A 95 -25.82 -20.26 14.42
CA MET A 95 -25.93 -21.27 15.50
C MET A 95 -26.44 -20.68 16.83
N GLY A 96 -26.76 -19.37 16.89
CA GLY A 96 -27.31 -18.72 18.08
C GLY A 96 -26.32 -18.58 19.24
N VAL A 97 -25.02 -18.78 18.99
CA VAL A 97 -23.99 -18.70 20.04
C VAL A 97 -23.66 -17.23 20.29
N LYS A 98 -24.19 -16.65 21.37
CA LYS A 98 -23.80 -15.31 21.81
C LYS A 98 -22.34 -15.36 22.30
N PRO A 99 -21.45 -14.45 21.85
CA PRO A 99 -20.02 -14.50 22.18
C PRO A 99 -19.74 -14.29 23.67
N HIS A 100 -20.71 -13.83 24.46
CA HIS A 100 -20.65 -13.78 25.92
C HIS A 100 -21.90 -14.46 26.49
N GLY A 101 -21.71 -15.64 27.06
CA GLY A 101 -22.77 -16.39 27.71
C GLY A 101 -23.37 -15.62 28.88
N LYS A 102 -24.62 -15.20 28.73
CA LYS A 102 -25.56 -15.11 29.84
C LYS A 102 -26.79 -15.90 29.43
N GLN A 103 -26.93 -17.07 30.04
CA GLN A 103 -28.16 -17.87 29.99
C GLN A 103 -29.26 -17.09 30.73
N GLN A 104 -30.43 -17.01 30.12
CA GLN A 104 -31.70 -16.82 30.83
C GLN A 104 -32.33 -18.20 30.96
#